data_AF-Q5SIZ3-F1
#
_entry.id   AF-Q5SIZ3-F1
#
_cell.length_a   1.000
_cell.length_b   1.000
_cell.length_c   1.000
_cell.angle_alpha   90.00
_cell.angle_beta   90.00
_cell.angle_gamma   90.00
#
_symmetry.space_group_name_H-M   'P 1'
#
loop_
_entity.id
_entity.type
_entity.pdbx_description
1 polymer ?
#
loop_
_entity_poly.entity_id
_entity_poly.type
_entity_poly.pdbx_seq_one_letter_code
_entity_poly.pdbx_strand_id
1 'polypeptide(L)'
;MRNAKGFTLIELLIVIAIIAILAAVLIPNLLNARRNANTTAAQAYVRNVATAVEAERDPTTGALPQLPQACDQFVANPPASVTQCNVTANNDGVNFTVTAQLTGARYGSVSFDSSTGQFSFQ
;
A
#
# COMPACT_ATOMS: atom_id res chain seq x y z
N MET A 1 38.39 46.04 6.60
CA MET A 1 38.12 45.39 7.90
C MET A 1 36.94 44.46 7.71
N ARG A 2 37.12 43.14 7.81
CA ARG A 2 36.04 42.15 7.61
C ARG A 2 35.23 42.06 8.91
N ASN A 3 34.04 42.67 8.93
CA ASN A 3 33.05 42.48 9.98
C ASN A 3 32.50 41.05 9.91
N ALA A 4 33.18 40.11 10.56
CA ALA A 4 32.62 38.79 10.80
C ALA A 4 31.57 38.92 11.90
N LYS A 5 30.29 39.05 11.53
CA LYS A 5 29.17 38.88 12.47
C LYS A 5 29.15 37.41 12.89
N GLY A 6 29.47 37.13 14.16
CA GLY A 6 29.34 35.80 14.74
C GLY A 6 27.88 35.46 14.98
N PHE A 7 27.50 34.20 14.73
CA PHE A 7 26.19 33.65 15.06
C PHE A 7 26.03 33.64 16.59
N THR A 8 24.93 34.20 17.12
CA THR A 8 24.71 34.17 18.57
C THR A 8 24.12 32.83 19.00
N LEU A 9 24.47 32.37 20.20
CA LEU A 9 23.88 31.14 20.77
C LEU A 9 22.36 31.27 20.96
N ILE A 10 21.87 32.48 21.23
CA ILE A 10 20.44 32.74 21.40
C ILE A 10 19.67 32.64 20.07
N GLU A 11 20.27 33.07 18.94
CA GLU A 11 19.70 32.87 17.61
C GLU A 11 19.56 31.38 17.30
N LEU A 12 20.56 30.56 17.64
CA LEU A 12 20.46 29.11 17.45
C LEU A 12 19.35 28.49 18.30
N LEU A 13 19.24 28.94 19.56
CA LEU A 13 18.30 28.39 20.54
C LEU A 13 16.84 28.64 20.14
N ILE A 14 16.50 29.84 19.69
CA ILE A 14 15.13 30.17 19.26
C ILE A 14 14.77 29.37 18.00
N VAL A 15 15.71 29.18 17.07
CA VAL A 15 15.48 28.42 15.84
C VAL A 15 15.15 26.96 16.14
N ILE A 16 15.94 26.29 16.99
CA ILE A 16 15.66 24.89 17.36
C ILE A 16 14.35 24.76 18.14
N ALA A 17 13.97 25.77 18.94
CA ALA A 17 12.70 25.77 19.66
C ALA A 17 11.50 25.82 18.71
N ILE A 18 11.54 26.68 17.69
CA ILE A 18 10.47 26.76 16.67
C ILE A 18 10.43 25.47 15.84
N ILE A 19 11.58 24.94 15.40
CA ILE A 19 11.64 23.68 14.65
C ILE A 19 11.06 22.53 15.48
N ALA A 20 11.34 22.46 16.79
CA ALA A 20 10.80 21.43 17.67
C ALA A 20 9.26 21.48 17.76
N ILE A 21 8.67 22.68 17.85
CA ILE A 21 7.21 22.86 17.87
C ILE A 21 6.59 22.40 16.54
N LEU A 22 7.18 22.81 15.41
CA LEU A 22 6.70 22.41 14.08
C LEU A 22 6.82 20.90 13.87
N ALA A 23 7.96 20.31 14.23
CA ALA A 23 8.22 18.88 14.09
C ALA A 23 7.25 18.04 14.94
N ALA A 24 6.92 18.49 16.16
CA ALA A 24 6.00 17.79 17.06
C ALA A 24 4.60 17.60 16.45
N VAL A 25 4.10 18.58 15.70
CA VAL A 25 2.80 18.48 15.02
C VAL A 25 2.92 17.79 13.66
N LEU A 26 4.02 18.01 12.94
CA LEU A 26 4.20 17.54 11.57
C LEU A 26 4.48 16.03 11.47
N ILE A 27 5.31 15.49 12.35
CA ILE A 27 5.73 14.07 12.33
C ILE A 27 4.54 13.10 12.42
N PRO A 28 3.61 13.20 13.39
CA PRO A 28 2.51 12.25 13.48
C PRO A 28 1.59 12.32 12.25
N ASN A 29 1.36 13.54 11.71
CA ASN A 29 0.57 13.72 10.51
C ASN A 29 1.23 13.07 9.29
N LEU A 30 2.54 13.27 9.11
CA LEU A 30 3.30 12.67 8.02
C LEU A 30 3.28 11.13 8.10
N LEU A 31 3.42 10.54 9.29
CA LEU A 31 3.36 9.10 9.47
C LEU A 31 1.98 8.53 9.09
N ASN A 32 0.90 9.21 9.48
CA ASN A 32 -0.46 8.81 9.12
C ASN A 32 -0.71 8.94 7.60
N ALA A 33 -0.25 10.04 7.00
CA ALA A 33 -0.34 10.25 5.55
C ALA A 33 0.39 9.13 4.78
N ARG A 34 1.58 8.73 5.24
CA ARG A 34 2.34 7.63 4.65
C ARG A 34 1.62 6.29 4.79
N ARG A 35 1.05 5.98 5.96
CA ARG A 35 0.26 4.75 6.17
C ARG A 35 -0.95 4.68 5.25
N ASN A 36 -1.65 5.80 5.07
CA ASN A 36 -2.79 5.89 4.15
C ASN A 36 -2.35 5.72 2.70
N ALA A 37 -1.25 6.37 2.28
CA ALA A 37 -0.70 6.21 0.94
C ALA A 37 -0.34 4.75 0.63
N ASN A 38 0.27 4.05 1.60
CA ASN A 38 0.58 2.63 1.50
C ASN A 38 -0.66 1.75 1.33
N THR A 39 -1.75 2.05 2.06
CA THR A 39 -3.04 1.38 1.89
C THR A 39 -3.63 1.62 0.50
N THR A 40 -3.64 2.87 0.03
CA THR A 40 -4.19 3.21 -1.29
C THR A 40 -3.40 2.55 -2.42
N ALA A 41 -2.07 2.53 -2.33
CA ALA A 41 -1.21 1.85 -3.29
C ALA A 41 -1.48 0.34 -3.32
N ALA A 42 -1.59 -0.29 -2.14
CA ALA A 42 -1.92 -1.71 -2.04
C ALA A 42 -3.31 -2.04 -2.61
N GLN A 43 -4.33 -1.23 -2.31
CA GLN A 43 -5.67 -1.41 -2.86
C GLN A 43 -5.68 -1.30 -4.39
N ALA A 44 -4.97 -0.32 -4.94
CA ALA A 44 -4.84 -0.16 -6.40
C ALA A 44 -4.14 -1.38 -7.02
N TYR A 45 -3.08 -1.88 -6.39
CA TYR A 45 -2.38 -3.08 -6.84
C TYR A 45 -3.29 -4.31 -6.82
N VAL A 46 -4.00 -4.57 -5.72
CA VAL A 46 -4.96 -5.69 -5.62
C VAL A 46 -6.05 -5.58 -6.68
N ARG A 47 -6.55 -4.37 -6.96
CA ARG A 47 -7.51 -4.15 -8.05
C ARG A 47 -6.93 -4.52 -9.41
N ASN A 48 -5.72 -4.08 -9.71
CA ASN A 48 -5.06 -4.40 -10.98
C ASN A 48 -4.85 -5.91 -11.13
N VAL A 49 -4.45 -6.59 -10.04
CA VAL A 49 -4.33 -8.06 -10.01
C VAL A 49 -5.69 -8.71 -10.28
N ALA A 50 -6.75 -8.25 -9.62
CA ALA A 50 -8.09 -8.79 -9.87
C ALA A 50 -8.55 -8.60 -11.32
N THR A 51 -8.30 -7.43 -11.92
CA THR A 51 -8.59 -7.18 -13.33
C THR A 51 -7.76 -8.07 -14.26
N ALA A 52 -6.48 -8.30 -13.95
CA ALA A 52 -5.61 -9.18 -14.73
C ALA A 52 -6.07 -10.64 -14.64
N VAL A 53 -6.39 -11.15 -13.44
CA VAL A 53 -6.92 -12.52 -13.26
C VAL A 53 -8.24 -12.71 -14.03
N GLU A 54 -9.12 -11.70 -14.02
CA GLU A 54 -10.38 -11.75 -14.76
C GLU A 54 -10.14 -11.76 -16.29
N ALA A 55 -9.11 -11.05 -16.76
CA ALA A 55 -8.73 -11.04 -18.19
C ALA A 55 -8.12 -12.37 -18.66
N GLU A 56 -7.50 -13.14 -17.76
CA GLU A 56 -6.93 -14.46 -18.03
C GLU A 56 -7.95 -15.61 -17.97
N ARG A 57 -9.24 -15.31 -17.77
CA ARG A 57 -10.29 -16.33 -17.88
C ARG A 57 -10.37 -16.87 -19.30
N ASP A 58 -10.69 -18.16 -19.39
CA ASP A 58 -10.98 -18.79 -20.68
C ASP A 58 -12.21 -18.10 -21.32
N PRO A 59 -12.09 -17.53 -22.53
CA PRO A 59 -13.17 -16.77 -23.16
C PRO A 59 -14.36 -17.64 -23.61
N THR A 60 -14.19 -18.96 -23.66
CA THR A 60 -15.22 -19.92 -24.07
C THR A 60 -15.89 -20.56 -22.86
N THR A 61 -15.11 -20.95 -21.85
CA THR A 61 -15.61 -21.71 -20.69
C THR A 61 -15.80 -20.85 -19.43
N GLY A 62 -15.21 -19.66 -19.37
CA GLY A 62 -15.20 -18.82 -18.16
C GLY A 62 -14.34 -19.38 -17.02
N ALA A 63 -13.60 -20.47 -17.28
CA ALA A 63 -12.75 -21.12 -16.29
C ALA A 63 -11.61 -20.19 -15.85
N LEU A 64 -11.25 -20.31 -14.58
CA LEU A 64 -10.13 -19.58 -13.98
C LEU A 64 -8.79 -20.06 -14.56
N PRO A 65 -7.75 -19.20 -14.58
CA PRO A 65 -6.38 -19.64 -14.81
C PRO A 65 -5.92 -20.60 -13.69
N GLN A 66 -4.74 -21.21 -13.85
CA GLN A 66 -4.22 -22.12 -12.84
C GLN A 66 -3.94 -21.38 -11.52
N LEU A 67 -4.69 -21.71 -10.47
CA LEU A 67 -4.57 -21.14 -9.12
C LEU A 67 -4.32 -22.27 -8.09
N PRO A 68 -3.63 -22.00 -6.95
CA PRO A 68 -3.18 -20.71 -6.46
C PRO A 68 -1.89 -20.19 -7.10
N GLN A 69 -1.78 -18.88 -7.26
CA GLN A 69 -0.57 -18.21 -7.80
C GLN A 69 -0.23 -16.94 -7.02
N ALA A 70 1.03 -16.54 -7.06
CA ALA A 70 1.47 -15.26 -6.53
C ALA A 70 0.96 -14.11 -7.42
N CYS A 71 0.66 -12.97 -6.81
CA CYS A 71 0.11 -11.82 -7.55
C CYS A 71 1.07 -11.24 -8.60
N ASP A 72 2.38 -11.45 -8.43
CA ASP A 72 3.42 -10.98 -9.34
C ASP A 72 3.41 -11.66 -10.71
N GLN A 73 2.76 -12.84 -10.81
CA GLN A 73 2.52 -13.53 -12.07
C GLN A 73 1.50 -12.81 -12.94
N PHE A 74 0.60 -12.04 -12.32
CA PHE A 74 -0.44 -11.27 -13.02
C PHE A 74 -0.03 -9.81 -13.20
N VAL A 75 0.55 -9.20 -12.16
CA VAL A 75 0.98 -7.80 -12.17
C VAL A 75 2.33 -7.69 -11.49
N ALA A 76 3.37 -7.36 -12.25
CA ALA A 76 4.70 -7.17 -11.68
C ALA A 76 4.80 -5.90 -10.82
N ASN A 77 5.89 -5.80 -10.05
CA ASN A 77 6.25 -4.65 -9.22
C ASN A 77 5.20 -4.28 -8.16
N PRO A 78 4.94 -5.16 -7.17
CA PRO A 78 4.10 -4.81 -6.03
C PRO A 78 4.66 -3.57 -5.31
N PRO A 79 3.78 -2.70 -4.77
CA PRO A 79 4.24 -1.59 -3.94
C PRO A 79 4.95 -2.13 -2.69
N ALA A 80 5.95 -1.41 -2.19
CA ALA A 80 6.77 -1.86 -1.05
C ALA A 80 5.98 -2.14 0.25
N SER A 81 4.73 -1.64 0.33
CA SER A 81 3.83 -1.97 1.43
C SER A 81 3.28 -3.39 1.38
N VAL A 82 3.26 -4.05 0.22
CA VAL A 82 2.77 -5.43 0.03
C VAL A 82 3.93 -6.40 0.22
N THR A 83 3.91 -7.17 1.30
CA THR A 83 4.97 -8.14 1.64
C THR A 83 4.69 -9.54 1.09
N GLN A 84 3.41 -9.90 0.99
CA GLN A 84 2.97 -11.17 0.42
C GLN A 84 1.66 -10.92 -0.31
N CYS A 85 1.49 -11.52 -1.48
CA CYS A 85 0.23 -11.46 -2.20
C CYS A 85 0.00 -12.75 -2.99
N ASN A 86 -1.18 -13.33 -2.84
CA ASN A 86 -1.60 -14.52 -3.59
C ASN A 86 -3.02 -14.36 -4.13
N VAL A 87 -3.32 -15.15 -5.15
CA VAL A 87 -4.64 -15.35 -5.74
C VAL A 87 -5.03 -16.81 -5.52
N THR A 88 -6.20 -17.03 -4.96
CA THR A 88 -6.74 -18.37 -4.67
C THR A 88 -8.12 -18.53 -5.27
N ALA A 89 -8.43 -19.70 -5.82
CA ALA A 89 -9.80 -20.01 -6.22
C ALA A 89 -10.68 -20.22 -4.98
N ASN A 90 -11.92 -19.72 -5.03
CA ASN A 90 -12.94 -19.99 -4.04
C ASN A 90 -13.48 -21.42 -4.23
N ASN A 91 -14.25 -21.92 -3.25
CA ASN A 91 -14.84 -23.26 -3.29
C ASN A 91 -15.78 -23.50 -4.49
N ASP A 92 -16.30 -22.42 -5.08
CA ASP A 92 -17.21 -22.48 -6.24
C ASP A 92 -16.49 -22.81 -7.55
N GLY A 93 -15.15 -22.80 -7.57
CA GLY A 93 -14.33 -23.11 -8.77
C GLY A 93 -14.38 -22.05 -9.88
N VAL A 94 -15.23 -21.03 -9.75
CA VAL A 94 -15.39 -19.93 -10.71
C VAL A 94 -15.01 -18.57 -10.14
N ASN A 95 -15.08 -18.40 -8.82
CA ASN A 95 -14.69 -17.15 -8.16
C ASN A 95 -13.26 -17.26 -7.61
N PHE A 96 -12.60 -16.13 -7.44
CA PHE A 96 -11.27 -16.05 -6.85
C PHE A 96 -11.20 -14.96 -5.79
N THR A 97 -10.25 -15.13 -4.87
CA THR A 97 -9.90 -14.13 -3.87
C THR A 97 -8.44 -13.74 -4.05
N VAL A 98 -8.18 -12.45 -4.13
CA VAL A 98 -6.82 -11.88 -4.07
C VAL A 98 -6.58 -11.46 -2.62
N THR A 99 -5.49 -11.90 -2.01
CA THR A 99 -5.14 -11.53 -0.64
C THR A 99 -3.73 -10.97 -0.60
N ALA A 100 -3.59 -9.72 -0.14
CA ALA A 100 -2.33 -9.04 0.07
C ALA A 100 -2.10 -8.75 1.56
N GLN A 101 -0.94 -9.14 2.07
CA GLN A 101 -0.45 -8.80 3.40
C GLN A 101 0.37 -7.51 3.33
N LEU A 102 0.11 -6.58 4.24
CA LEU A 102 0.67 -5.23 4.24
C LEU A 102 1.55 -4.97 5.45
N THR A 103 2.61 -4.18 5.24
CA THR A 103 3.43 -3.60 6.30
C THR A 103 3.53 -2.09 6.16
N GLY A 104 3.61 -1.38 7.29
CA GLY A 104 3.69 0.08 7.31
C GLY A 104 2.48 0.80 6.71
N ALA A 105 1.36 0.10 6.51
CA ALA A 105 0.08 0.65 6.07
C ALA A 105 -0.85 0.88 7.27
N ARG A 106 -2.06 1.41 7.02
CA ARG A 106 -3.09 1.53 8.07
C ARG A 106 -3.71 0.19 8.45
N TYR A 107 -3.79 -0.73 7.49
CA TYR A 107 -4.34 -2.09 7.63
C TYR A 107 -3.21 -3.11 7.48
N GLY A 108 -3.36 -4.29 8.10
CA GLY A 108 -2.44 -5.41 7.98
C GLY A 108 -2.66 -6.26 6.72
N SER A 109 -3.84 -6.19 6.11
CA SER A 109 -4.14 -6.88 4.85
C SER A 109 -5.24 -6.19 4.05
N VAL A 110 -5.22 -6.45 2.73
CA VAL A 110 -6.28 -6.08 1.79
C VAL A 110 -6.61 -7.30 0.96
N SER A 111 -7.89 -7.65 0.90
CA SER A 111 -8.36 -8.71 0.02
C SER A 111 -9.48 -8.23 -0.90
N PHE A 112 -9.60 -8.89 -2.04
CA PHE A 112 -10.68 -8.69 -3.01
C PHE A 112 -11.29 -10.05 -3.33
N ASP A 113 -12.62 -10.14 -3.28
CA ASP A 113 -13.36 -11.36 -3.62
C ASP A 113 -14.22 -11.10 -4.86
N SER A 114 -14.01 -11.89 -5.92
CA SER A 114 -14.74 -11.74 -7.18
C SER A 114 -16.22 -12.09 -7.06
N SER A 115 -16.63 -12.92 -6.09
CA SER A 115 -18.02 -13.33 -5.91
C SER A 115 -18.91 -12.18 -5.41
N THR A 116 -18.34 -11.31 -4.58
CA THR A 116 -19.03 -10.13 -4.02
C THR A 116 -18.64 -8.84 -4.72
N GLY A 117 -17.50 -8.81 -5.42
CA GLY A 117 -16.91 -7.61 -6.00
C GLY A 117 -16.41 -6.62 -4.93
N GLN A 118 -16.26 -7.06 -3.67
CA GLN A 118 -15.93 -6.20 -2.55
C GLN A 118 -14.47 -6.31 -2.14
N PHE A 119 -13.93 -5.19 -1.63
CA PHE A 119 -12.64 -5.15 -0.96
C PHE A 119 -12.85 -5.26 0.55
N SER A 120 -12.04 -6.08 1.21
CA SER A 120 -11.94 -6.17 2.66
C SER A 120 -10.59 -5.62 3.14
N PHE A 121 -10.61 -4.86 4.23
CA PHE A 121 -9.44 -4.24 4.83
C PHE A 121 -9.38 -4.65 6.30
N GLN A 122 -8.27 -5.28 6.72
CA GLN A 122 -8.07 -5.73 8.10
C GLN A 122 -6.73 -5.24 8.61
#